data_AF-A0A3B3UBU9-F1
#
_entry.id   AF-A0A3B3UBU9-F1
#
_cell.length_a   1.000
_cell.length_b   1.000
_cell.length_c   1.000
_cell.angle_alpha   90.00
_cell.angle_beta   90.00
_cell.angle_gamma   90.00
#
_symmetry.space_group_name_H-M   'P 1'
#
loop_
_entity.id
_entity.type
_entity.pdbx_description
1 polymer ?
#
loop_
_entity_poly.entity_id
_entity_poly.type
_entity_poly.pdbx_seq_one_letter_code
_entity_poly.pdbx_strand_id
1 'polypeptide(L)'
;MELKQQHKDVLLAVECGYKYRFFGEDAEIAAKELNITCHLDHNFMTCSIPTHRLFVHVRRLVSHGHKVGVVKQTETSALKASGTNRNALFSRQLSALYTKSTLVGEDVNPVCRVADVEEGGCADVVSDPPDSFLLCISENWDKVKKQLSVGVVVSLININFFLGRCHWYLIKMNNDASTGL
;
A
#
# COMPACT_ATOMS: atom_id res chain seq x y z
N MET A 1 -18.39 -0.58 -7.10
CA MET A 1 -18.13 0.85 -7.35
C MET A 1 -17.92 1.62 -6.06
N GLU A 2 -18.65 1.33 -4.98
CA GLU A 2 -18.52 2.04 -3.69
C GLU A 2 -17.08 2.10 -3.14
N LEU A 3 -16.35 0.98 -3.12
CA LEU A 3 -14.95 0.95 -2.63
C LEU A 3 -13.99 1.82 -3.46
N LYS A 4 -14.19 1.89 -4.78
CA LYS A 4 -13.35 2.70 -5.68
C LYS A 4 -13.64 4.19 -5.53
N GLN A 5 -14.87 4.56 -5.16
CA GLN A 5 -15.24 5.95 -4.94
C GLN A 5 -14.59 6.54 -3.67
N GLN A 6 -14.35 5.71 -2.67
CA GLN A 6 -13.66 6.08 -1.42
C GLN A 6 -12.14 6.17 -1.59
N HIS A 7 -11.57 5.43 -2.55
CA HIS A 7 -10.12 5.32 -2.74
C HIS A 7 -9.74 5.50 -4.22
N LYS A 8 -9.99 6.70 -4.77
CA LYS A 8 -9.73 7.00 -6.19
C LYS A 8 -8.24 6.96 -6.57
N ASP A 9 -7.36 7.29 -5.61
CA ASP A 9 -5.90 7.36 -5.85
C ASP A 9 -5.18 6.02 -5.60
N VAL A 10 -5.93 4.92 -5.44
CA VAL A 10 -5.40 3.63 -5.02
C VAL A 10 -5.72 2.56 -6.06
N LEU A 11 -4.70 1.82 -6.50
CA LEU A 11 -4.87 0.64 -7.34
C LEU A 11 -5.48 -0.49 -6.50
N LEU A 12 -6.71 -0.90 -6.83
CA LEU A 12 -7.42 -1.92 -6.06
C LEU A 12 -7.22 -3.31 -6.67
N ALA A 13 -6.51 -4.17 -5.93
CA ALA A 13 -6.42 -5.61 -6.21
C ALA A 13 -7.58 -6.33 -5.52
N VAL A 14 -8.58 -6.76 -6.29
CA VAL A 14 -9.80 -7.39 -5.76
C VAL A 14 -9.73 -8.90 -5.82
N GLU A 15 -9.84 -9.55 -4.66
CA GLU A 15 -9.85 -11.00 -4.54
C GLU A 15 -11.11 -11.62 -5.17
N CYS A 16 -10.90 -12.44 -6.20
CA CYS A 16 -11.93 -13.15 -6.94
C CYS A 16 -11.58 -14.65 -6.99
N GLY A 17 -11.76 -15.35 -5.87
CA GLY A 17 -11.44 -16.77 -5.75
C GLY A 17 -9.93 -16.97 -5.72
N TYR A 18 -9.37 -17.71 -6.68
CA TYR A 18 -7.94 -18.03 -6.74
C TYR A 18 -7.06 -16.95 -7.41
N LYS A 19 -7.65 -15.81 -7.80
CA LYS A 19 -6.96 -14.73 -8.50
C LYS A 19 -7.40 -13.35 -8.01
N TYR A 20 -6.49 -12.39 -8.09
CA TYR A 20 -6.79 -10.98 -7.92
C TYR A 20 -7.09 -10.36 -9.28
N ARG A 21 -8.07 -9.46 -9.32
CA ARG A 21 -8.48 -8.71 -10.52
C ARG A 21 -8.38 -7.22 -10.27
N PHE A 22 -7.91 -6.50 -11.28
CA PHE A 22 -7.95 -5.04 -11.36
C PHE A 22 -8.98 -4.63 -12.42
N PHE A 23 -9.55 -3.44 -12.30
CA PHE A 23 -10.67 -2.98 -13.14
C PHE A 23 -10.50 -1.54 -13.63
N GLY A 24 -10.79 -1.31 -14.91
CA GLY A 24 -10.74 -0.02 -15.59
C GLY A 24 -9.31 0.49 -15.72
N GLU A 25 -9.11 1.77 -15.41
CA GLU A 25 -7.81 2.44 -15.44
C GLU A 25 -6.75 1.73 -14.59
N ASP A 26 -7.14 1.15 -13.44
CA ASP A 26 -6.21 0.40 -12.57
C ASP A 26 -5.64 -0.81 -13.29
N ALA A 27 -6.45 -1.43 -14.17
CA ALA A 27 -6.02 -2.59 -14.94
C ALA A 27 -5.04 -2.20 -16.04
N GLU A 28 -5.20 -1.02 -16.65
CA GLU A 28 -4.30 -0.49 -17.66
C GLU A 28 -2.94 -0.10 -17.05
N ILE A 29 -2.97 0.57 -15.90
CA ILE A 29 -1.75 0.90 -15.14
C ILE A 29 -1.04 -0.39 -14.73
N ALA A 30 -1.77 -1.35 -14.13
CA ALA A 30 -1.19 -2.62 -13.74
C ALA A 30 -0.65 -3.41 -14.93
N ALA A 31 -1.32 -3.39 -16.08
CA ALA A 31 -0.85 -4.02 -17.31
C ALA A 31 0.46 -3.43 -17.81
N LYS A 32 0.58 -2.09 -17.78
CA LYS A 32 1.77 -1.37 -18.19
C LYS A 32 2.95 -1.62 -17.25
N GLU A 33 2.75 -1.52 -15.94
CA GLU A 33 3.84 -1.67 -14.96
C GLU A 33 4.26 -3.14 -14.76
N LEU A 34 3.31 -4.08 -14.79
CA LEU A 34 3.58 -5.50 -14.57
C LEU A 34 3.86 -6.28 -15.86
N ASN A 35 3.74 -5.65 -17.03
CA ASN A 35 3.83 -6.28 -18.34
C ASN A 35 2.87 -7.48 -18.48
N ILE A 36 1.64 -7.32 -18.00
CA ILE A 36 0.59 -8.33 -18.10
C ILE A 36 -0.46 -7.91 -19.13
N THR A 37 -1.10 -8.90 -19.74
CA THR A 37 -2.17 -8.64 -20.73
C THR A 37 -3.41 -8.07 -20.04
N CYS A 38 -3.87 -6.89 -20.48
CA CYS A 38 -5.21 -6.40 -20.18
C CYS A 38 -6.15 -6.71 -21.35
N HIS A 39 -7.40 -7.03 -21.03
CA HIS A 39 -8.45 -7.24 -22.02
C HIS A 39 -9.74 -6.56 -21.57
N LEU A 40 -10.59 -6.19 -22.52
CA LEU A 40 -11.91 -5.67 -22.21
C LEU A 40 -12.81 -6.83 -21.77
N ASP A 41 -13.22 -6.82 -20.50
CA ASP A 41 -14.19 -7.78 -19.95
C ASP A 41 -15.47 -7.01 -19.59
N HIS A 42 -16.54 -7.28 -20.32
CA HIS A 42 -17.81 -6.56 -20.25
C HIS A 42 -17.64 -5.03 -20.44
N ASN A 43 -17.67 -4.27 -19.35
CA ASN A 43 -17.67 -2.80 -19.36
C ASN A 43 -16.32 -2.20 -18.94
N PHE A 44 -15.34 -3.01 -18.53
CA PHE A 44 -14.09 -2.51 -17.96
C PHE A 44 -12.89 -3.28 -18.48
N MET A 45 -11.78 -2.56 -18.71
CA MET A 45 -10.48 -3.19 -18.89
C MET A 45 -10.13 -3.98 -17.63
N THR A 46 -9.75 -5.24 -17.81
CA THR A 46 -9.51 -6.18 -16.72
C THR A 46 -8.16 -6.83 -16.91
N CYS A 47 -7.40 -6.92 -15.82
CA CYS A 47 -6.20 -7.73 -15.73
C CYS A 47 -6.25 -8.56 -14.45
N SER A 48 -5.57 -9.69 -14.45
CA SER A 48 -5.62 -10.63 -13.33
C SER A 48 -4.27 -11.25 -13.02
N ILE A 49 -4.03 -11.46 -11.73
CA ILE A 49 -2.81 -12.09 -11.20
C ILE A 49 -3.20 -13.23 -10.26
N PRO A 50 -2.40 -14.30 -10.18
CA PRO A 50 -2.68 -15.39 -9.25
C PRO A 50 -2.39 -14.96 -7.81
N THR A 51 -3.12 -15.51 -6.84
CA THR A 51 -3.00 -15.14 -5.41
C THR A 51 -1.59 -15.33 -4.85
N HIS A 52 -0.93 -16.44 -5.20
CA HIS A 52 0.43 -16.74 -4.71
C HIS A 52 1.51 -15.76 -5.19
N ARG A 53 1.29 -15.03 -6.30
CA ARG A 53 2.25 -14.00 -6.79
C ARG A 53 1.82 -12.58 -6.46
N LEU A 54 0.81 -12.41 -5.60
CA LEU A 54 0.35 -11.08 -5.19
C LEU A 54 1.52 -10.24 -4.65
N PHE A 55 2.35 -10.83 -3.78
CA PHE A 55 3.46 -10.12 -3.13
C PHE A 55 4.44 -9.50 -4.15
N VAL A 56 4.81 -10.24 -5.21
CA VAL A 56 5.74 -9.78 -6.25
C VAL A 56 5.14 -8.57 -6.99
N HIS A 57 3.89 -8.70 -7.41
CA HIS A 57 3.21 -7.65 -8.19
C HIS A 57 2.91 -6.41 -7.35
N VAL A 58 2.52 -6.58 -6.08
CA VAL A 58 2.30 -5.47 -5.16
C VAL A 58 3.61 -4.71 -4.91
N ARG A 59 4.72 -5.41 -4.63
CA ARG A 59 6.03 -4.76 -4.42
C ARG A 59 6.48 -3.97 -5.65
N ARG A 60 6.30 -4.52 -6.86
CA ARG A 60 6.58 -3.80 -8.12
C ARG A 60 5.71 -2.56 -8.27
N LEU A 61 4.39 -2.66 -8.10
CA LEU A 61 3.50 -1.50 -8.20
C LEU A 61 3.86 -0.40 -7.18
N VAL A 62 4.23 -0.79 -5.96
CA VAL A 62 4.66 0.15 -4.92
C VAL A 62 6.03 0.76 -5.24
N SER A 63 6.97 0.01 -5.82
CA SER A 63 8.27 0.57 -6.21
C SER A 63 8.13 1.65 -7.28
N HIS A 64 7.18 1.47 -8.21
CA HIS A 64 6.77 2.50 -9.19
C HIS A 64 6.08 3.71 -8.54
N GLY A 65 5.71 3.64 -7.25
CA GLY A 65 5.15 4.76 -6.48
C GLY A 65 3.63 4.76 -6.40
N HIS A 66 2.97 3.71 -6.87
CA HIS A 66 1.52 3.60 -6.73
C HIS A 66 1.12 3.14 -5.33
N LYS A 67 -0.02 3.65 -4.86
CA LYS A 67 -0.70 3.14 -3.66
C LYS A 67 -1.50 1.92 -4.06
N VAL A 68 -1.30 0.79 -3.39
CA VAL A 68 -1.95 -0.47 -3.75
C VAL A 68 -2.83 -0.93 -2.59
N GLY A 69 -4.11 -1.11 -2.85
CA GLY A 69 -5.09 -1.62 -1.90
C GLY A 69 -5.42 -3.07 -2.19
N VAL A 70 -5.30 -3.94 -1.19
CA VAL A 70 -5.69 -5.35 -1.31
C VAL A 70 -7.07 -5.52 -0.69
N VAL A 71 -8.04 -5.91 -1.51
CA VAL A 71 -9.44 -6.13 -1.12
C VAL A 71 -9.67 -7.63 -1.02
N LYS A 72 -9.92 -8.11 0.20
CA LYS A 72 -10.18 -9.53 0.50
C LYS A 72 -11.66 -9.79 0.75
N GLN A 73 -12.07 -11.04 0.63
CA GLN A 73 -13.43 -11.46 1.01
C GLN A 73 -13.51 -11.58 2.53
N THR A 74 -14.48 -10.88 3.12
CA THR A 74 -14.71 -10.89 4.58
C THR A 74 -15.46 -12.14 5.03
N GLU A 75 -16.13 -12.84 4.10
CA GLU A 75 -16.92 -14.04 4.37
C GLU A 75 -16.27 -15.27 3.70
N THR A 76 -16.14 -16.37 4.45
CA THR A 76 -15.75 -17.66 3.88
C THR A 76 -16.97 -18.41 3.34
N SER A 77 -16.78 -19.24 2.31
CA SER A 77 -17.85 -20.01 1.69
C SER A 77 -18.62 -20.88 2.70
N ALA A 78 -17.97 -21.40 3.74
CA ALA A 78 -18.60 -22.21 4.79
C ALA A 78 -19.53 -21.39 5.71
N LEU A 79 -19.09 -20.19 6.13
CA LEU A 79 -19.90 -19.29 6.96
C LEU A 79 -21.10 -18.77 6.19
N LYS A 80 -20.89 -18.42 4.92
CA LYS A 80 -21.97 -17.98 4.04
C LYS A 80 -22.94 -19.09 3.68
N ALA A 81 -22.42 -20.30 3.45
CA ALA A 81 -23.22 -21.50 3.29
C ALA A 81 -23.97 -21.88 4.57
N SER A 82 -23.85 -21.17 5.69
CA SER A 82 -24.61 -21.42 6.92
C SER A 82 -25.44 -20.20 7.38
N GLY A 83 -25.20 -19.02 6.79
CA GLY A 83 -25.89 -17.78 7.11
C GLY A 83 -27.18 -17.55 6.32
N THR A 84 -27.94 -16.53 6.70
CA THR A 84 -29.16 -16.10 6.01
C THR A 84 -28.91 -15.51 4.63
N ASN A 85 -27.66 -15.17 4.29
CA ASN A 85 -27.27 -14.48 3.05
C ASN A 85 -26.60 -15.39 1.99
N ARG A 86 -27.00 -16.67 1.96
CA ARG A 86 -26.46 -17.72 1.06
C ARG A 86 -26.44 -17.33 -0.42
N ASN A 87 -27.46 -16.59 -0.89
CA ASN A 87 -27.64 -16.26 -2.31
C ASN A 87 -27.10 -14.88 -2.72
N ALA A 88 -26.62 -14.06 -1.79
CA ALA A 88 -26.06 -12.75 -2.12
C ALA A 88 -24.61 -12.86 -2.62
N LEU A 89 -24.04 -11.77 -3.12
CA LEU A 89 -22.61 -11.68 -3.45
C LEU A 89 -21.76 -11.70 -2.17
N PHE A 90 -20.52 -12.20 -2.25
CA PHE A 90 -19.61 -12.17 -1.10
C PHE A 90 -19.27 -10.72 -0.76
N SER A 91 -19.41 -10.35 0.51
CA SER A 91 -18.95 -9.05 0.98
C SER A 91 -17.42 -8.97 0.85
N ARG A 92 -16.95 -7.79 0.40
CA ARG A 92 -15.54 -7.52 0.12
C ARG A 92 -15.18 -6.21 0.79
N GLN A 93 -14.03 -6.18 1.46
CA GLN A 93 -13.54 -4.99 2.13
C GLN A 93 -12.04 -4.81 1.88
N LEU A 94 -11.60 -3.56 1.87
CA LEU A 94 -10.17 -3.23 1.85
C LEU A 94 -9.51 -3.78 3.11
N SER A 95 -8.62 -4.77 2.94
CA SER A 95 -7.93 -5.44 4.04
C SER A 95 -6.63 -4.75 4.39
N ALA A 96 -5.91 -4.26 3.38
CA ALA A 96 -4.60 -3.63 3.57
C ALA A 96 -4.33 -2.60 2.47
N LEU A 97 -3.52 -1.59 2.81
CA LEU A 97 -3.05 -0.56 1.88
C LEU A 97 -1.53 -0.42 1.96
N TYR A 98 -0.89 -0.60 0.83
CA TYR A 98 0.56 -0.60 0.68
C TYR A 98 1.02 0.67 -0.05
N THR A 99 2.04 1.29 0.53
CA THR A 99 2.76 2.45 -0.02
C THR A 99 4.26 2.22 0.16
N LYS A 100 5.10 3.05 -0.48
CA LYS A 100 6.56 2.91 -0.39
C LYS A 100 7.09 2.82 1.03
N SER A 101 6.45 3.51 1.97
CA SER A 101 6.83 3.52 3.38
C SER A 101 6.13 2.47 4.23
N THR A 102 5.07 1.81 3.72
CA THR A 102 4.21 0.89 4.50
C THR A 102 4.17 -0.51 3.90
N LEU A 103 5.26 -0.96 3.26
CA LEU A 103 5.43 -2.32 2.74
C LEU A 103 5.64 -3.35 3.87
N VAL A 104 4.67 -3.45 4.77
CA VAL A 104 4.71 -4.34 5.94
C VAL A 104 3.50 -5.26 5.90
N GLY A 105 3.72 -6.57 6.08
CA GLY A 105 2.66 -7.58 6.19
C GLY A 105 3.02 -8.92 5.56
N GLU A 106 2.36 -9.99 6.00
CA GLU A 106 2.57 -11.37 5.51
C GLU A 106 2.27 -11.51 4.01
N ASP A 107 1.33 -10.71 3.49
CA ASP A 107 0.94 -10.71 2.07
C ASP A 107 2.02 -10.12 1.13
N VAL A 108 3.02 -9.40 1.68
CA VAL A 108 4.08 -8.73 0.91
C VAL A 108 5.48 -9.15 1.31
N ASN A 109 5.65 -9.71 2.52
CA ASN A 109 6.91 -10.27 2.99
C ASN A 109 6.79 -11.81 3.02
N PRO A 110 7.14 -12.52 1.94
CA PRO A 110 7.23 -13.97 2.00
C PRO A 110 8.27 -14.31 3.07
N VAL A 111 7.88 -15.11 4.07
CA VAL A 111 8.82 -15.65 5.07
C VAL A 111 9.92 -16.36 4.29
N CYS A 112 11.06 -15.69 4.13
CA CYS A 112 12.24 -16.27 3.54
C CYS A 112 12.70 -17.35 4.52
N ARG A 113 12.30 -18.60 4.29
CA ARG A 113 12.99 -19.73 4.91
C ARG A 113 14.37 -19.73 4.27
N VAL A 114 15.39 -19.32 5.03
CA VAL A 114 16.81 -19.32 4.63
C VAL A 114 17.37 -20.76 4.54
N ALA A 115 16.51 -21.76 4.36
CA ALA A 115 16.91 -23.14 4.14
C ALA A 115 16.46 -23.51 2.72
N ASP A 116 17.45 -23.53 1.84
CA ASP A 116 17.57 -24.36 0.62
C ASP A 116 18.18 -23.53 -0.51
N VAL A 117 19.45 -23.18 -0.31
CA VAL A 117 20.36 -22.95 -1.43
C VAL A 117 20.62 -24.33 -2.02
N GLU A 118 19.85 -24.72 -3.03
CA GLU A 118 20.31 -25.61 -4.10
C GLU A 118 19.30 -25.62 -5.27
N GLU A 119 19.82 -25.23 -6.44
CA GLU A 119 19.29 -25.38 -7.79
C GLU A 119 17.90 -24.78 -8.16
N GLY A 120 17.94 -23.65 -8.88
CA GLY A 120 17.02 -23.41 -10.01
C GLY A 120 15.94 -22.33 -9.85
N GLY A 121 16.28 -21.08 -10.21
CA GLY A 121 15.40 -20.15 -10.93
C GLY A 121 14.31 -19.38 -10.17
N CYS A 122 14.59 -18.13 -9.79
CA CYS A 122 13.92 -16.93 -10.35
C CYS A 122 14.59 -15.65 -9.80
N ALA A 123 14.95 -14.75 -10.72
CA ALA A 123 15.62 -13.49 -10.45
C ALA A 123 14.64 -12.40 -9.96
N ASP A 124 13.90 -12.66 -8.90
CA ASP A 124 12.93 -11.71 -8.32
C ASP A 124 13.18 -11.44 -6.83
N VAL A 125 14.45 -11.36 -6.44
CA VAL A 125 14.82 -10.77 -5.14
C VAL A 125 14.66 -9.26 -5.28
N VAL A 126 13.44 -8.77 -5.07
CA VAL A 126 13.24 -7.35 -4.77
C VAL A 126 13.94 -7.11 -3.44
N SER A 127 15.14 -6.55 -3.47
CA SER A 127 15.87 -6.15 -2.26
C SER A 127 14.96 -5.27 -1.42
N ASP A 128 14.87 -5.55 -0.12
CA ASP A 128 14.14 -4.68 0.78
C ASP A 128 14.74 -3.27 0.69
N PRO A 129 13.90 -2.22 0.54
CA PRO A 129 14.42 -0.86 0.50
C PRO A 129 15.18 -0.59 1.80
N PRO A 130 16.41 -0.05 1.75
CA PRO A 130 17.14 0.36 2.94
C PRO A 130 16.29 1.38 3.70
N ASP A 131 16.02 1.09 4.97
CA ASP A 131 15.22 1.85 5.94
C ASP A 131 14.10 2.73 5.32
N SER A 132 12.87 2.23 5.32
CA SER A 132 11.70 3.05 4.96
C SER A 132 11.34 4.02 6.08
N PHE A 133 11.36 5.32 5.78
CA PHE A 133 10.93 6.38 6.68
C PHE A 133 9.64 7.04 6.21
N LEU A 134 8.77 7.42 7.15
CA LEU A 134 7.63 8.30 6.90
C LEU A 134 7.91 9.66 7.56
N LEU A 135 8.02 10.71 6.75
CA LEU A 135 8.23 12.09 7.20
C LEU A 135 6.91 12.86 7.14
N CYS A 136 6.50 13.45 8.26
CA CYS A 136 5.40 14.40 8.33
C CYS A 136 5.94 15.77 8.75
N ILE A 137 5.63 16.81 7.96
CA ILE A 137 5.99 18.19 8.24
C ILE A 137 4.69 18.96 8.45
N SER A 138 4.62 19.70 9.56
CA SER A 138 3.49 20.55 9.93
C SER A 138 3.99 21.96 10.20
N GLU A 139 3.47 22.93 9.47
CA GLU A 139 3.84 24.34 9.62
C GLU A 139 2.67 25.10 10.25
N ASN A 140 2.97 25.89 11.27
CA ASN A 140 2.00 26.78 11.91
C ASN A 140 2.57 28.18 12.04
N TRP A 141 1.84 29.16 11.51
CA TRP A 141 2.21 30.58 11.57
C TRP A 141 1.38 31.31 12.62
N ASP A 142 2.05 31.77 13.69
CA ASP A 142 1.43 32.58 14.73
C ASP A 142 1.53 34.07 14.37
N LYS A 143 0.40 34.67 14.00
CA LYS A 143 0.29 36.09 13.61
C LYS A 143 0.58 37.04 14.78
N VAL A 144 0.25 36.65 16.01
CA VAL A 144 0.38 37.52 17.20
C VAL A 144 1.85 37.60 17.62
N LYS A 145 2.56 36.46 17.55
CA LYS A 145 3.96 36.36 17.95
C LYS A 145 4.95 36.58 16.80
N LYS A 146 4.46 36.79 15.56
CA LYS A 146 5.28 36.81 14.32
C LYS A 146 6.26 35.62 14.26
N GLN A 147 5.78 34.44 14.66
CA GLN A 147 6.59 33.26 14.88
C GLN A 147 6.13 32.13 13.95
N LEU A 148 7.07 31.53 13.23
CA LEU A 148 6.84 30.29 12.48
C LEU A 148 7.24 29.11 13.35
N SER A 149 6.32 28.16 13.54
CA SER A 149 6.61 26.88 14.18
C SER A 149 6.51 25.77 13.13
N VAL A 150 7.62 25.05 12.91
CA VAL A 150 7.67 23.88 12.04
C VAL A 150 7.85 22.65 12.92
N GLY A 151 6.84 21.79 12.95
CA GLY A 151 6.90 20.46 13.54
C GLY A 151 7.30 19.44 12.49
N VAL A 152 8.31 18.63 12.78
CA VAL A 152 8.78 17.54 11.92
C VAL A 152 8.69 16.23 12.69
N VAL A 153 8.02 15.24 12.10
CA VAL A 153 7.83 13.91 12.67
C VAL A 153 8.44 12.90 11.72
N VAL A 154 9.38 12.10 12.19
CA VAL A 154 9.97 11.02 11.41
C VAL A 154 9.66 9.70 12.09
N SER A 155 8.97 8.82 11.36
CA SER A 155 8.67 7.46 11.81
C SER A 155 9.51 6.46 11.02
N LEU A 156 10.33 5.69 11.74
CA LEU A 156 11.01 4.51 11.22
C LEU A 156 10.02 3.35 11.19
N ILE A 157 9.79 2.78 10.00
CA ILE A 157 8.92 1.61 9.83
C ILE A 157 9.85 0.42 9.60
N ASN A 158 10.10 -0.36 10.66
CA ASN A 158 10.99 -1.52 10.62
C ASN A 158 10.19 -2.81 10.87
N ILE A 159 10.56 -3.90 10.19
CA ILE A 159 9.84 -5.18 10.15
C ILE A 159 9.95 -5.96 11.48
N ASN A 160 10.91 -5.61 12.34
CA ASN A 160 10.99 -6.16 13.69
C ASN A 160 9.97 -5.49 14.61
N PHE A 161 8.85 -6.17 14.81
CA PHE A 161 7.61 -5.77 15.48
C PHE A 161 7.72 -5.35 16.97
N PHE A 162 8.87 -4.83 17.44
CA PHE A 162 9.05 -4.42 18.85
C PHE A 162 9.69 -3.04 19.07
N LEU A 163 10.17 -2.33 18.05
CA LEU A 163 10.69 -0.97 18.21
C LEU A 163 10.25 -0.03 17.07
N GLY A 164 8.97 0.34 17.06
CA GLY A 164 8.54 1.54 16.34
C GLY A 164 9.17 2.77 17.00
N ARG A 165 10.34 3.22 16.51
CA ARG A 165 10.99 4.45 16.98
C ARG A 165 10.44 5.63 16.18
N CYS A 166 9.62 6.45 16.83
CA CYS A 166 9.21 7.76 16.32
C CYS A 166 10.12 8.84 16.90
N HIS A 167 10.78 9.61 16.03
CA HIS A 167 11.51 10.81 16.44
C HIS A 167 10.67 12.05 16.11
N TRP A 168 10.57 12.96 17.08
CA TRP A 168 9.81 14.21 16.97
C TRP A 168 10.76 15.39 17.14
N TYR A 169 10.72 16.32 16.20
CA TYR A 169 11.50 17.55 16.23
C TYR A 169 10.55 18.75 16.10
N LEU A 170 10.71 19.75 16.96
CA LEU A 170 9.99 21.02 16.87
C LEU A 170 10.99 22.15 16.68
N ILE A 171 10.92 22.83 15.54
CA ILE A 171 11.77 23.96 15.20
C ILE A 171 10.90 25.23 15.28
N LYS A 172 11.31 26.19 16.10
CA LYS A 172 10.69 27.52 16.17
C LYS A 172 11.61 28.54 15.55
N MET A 173 11.14 29.23 14.52
CA MET A 173 11.85 30.36 13.90
C MET A 173 11.15 31.65 14.31
N ASN A 174 11.85 32.51 15.04
CA ASN A 174 11.41 33.87 15.31
C ASN A 174 11.88 34.77 14.18
N ASN A 175 10.98 35.60 13.68
CA ASN A 175 11.36 36.68 12.79
C ASN A 175 11.84 37.86 13.65
N ASP A 176 13.03 37.75 14.21
CA ASP A 176 13.72 38.90 14.82
C ASP A 176 14.24 39.78 13.69
N ALA A 177 13.32 40.49 13.03
CA ALA A 177 13.65 41.63 12.19
C ALA A 177 14.04 42.82 13.10
N SER A 178 15.16 42.69 13.79
CA SER A 178 15.94 43.83 14.28
C SER A 178 16.92 44.24 13.19
N THR A 179 16.40 44.79 12.08
CA THR A 179 17.18 45.69 11.24
C THR A 179 17.42 46.96 12.04
N GLY A 180 18.50 46.95 12.82
CA GLY A 180 19.17 48.15 13.27
C GLY A 180 19.96 48.74 12.11
N LEU A 181 19.52 49.91 11.64
CA LEU A 181 20.31 51.08 11.23
C LEU A 181 19.34 52.18 10.79
#